data_AF-A0AAW3HNN3-F1
#
_entry.id   AF-A0AAW3HNN3-F1
#
_cell.length_a   1.000
_cell.length_b   1.000
_cell.length_c   1.000
_cell.angle_alpha   90.00
_cell.angle_beta   90.00
_cell.angle_gamma   90.00
#
_symmetry.space_group_name_H-M   'P 1'
#
loop_
_entity.id
_entity.type
_entity.pdbx_description
1 polymer ?
#
loop_
_entity_poly.entity_id
_entity_poly.type
_entity_poly.pdbx_seq_one_letter_code
_entity_poly.pdbx_strand_id
1 'polypeptide(L)'
;MLRNEIQNKTGLTRKAIEYYEEKGLINPQKTENGYRDYSENDLEVLIQISLLRKLGISVTEIEGYLTTGISSLSSVLRRKQHQLDVEEKRKEVLELVVKGENQELINEKIKLIEAEESIYERLGRLFPGYFGQMLFAAYQPFLNEPLGKDEEEAFEKYVDYLDNLPLLQLSEDEQNYIEKISSTFDMQTLKKVNKDKINAIENVEKWLKENDNAISQYEEYKNSEEYQNSLMKKIQDKLQNFMKDNKYYEIAIPLIRKFSKSYDDYYKKLIVANDKYLEIKC
;
A
#
# COMPACT_ATOMS: atom_id res chain seq x y z
N MET A 1 -10.79 14.33 32.92
CA MET A 1 -12.18 13.91 32.58
C MET A 1 -12.27 12.39 32.53
N LEU A 2 -13.40 11.81 32.95
CA LEU A 2 -13.61 10.35 32.82
C LEU A 2 -14.08 9.96 31.41
N ARG A 3 -13.90 8.69 31.05
CA ARG A 3 -14.28 8.16 29.73
C ARG A 3 -15.75 8.44 29.37
N ASN A 4 -16.68 8.30 30.31
CA ASN A 4 -18.10 8.55 30.03
C ASN A 4 -18.37 10.00 29.61
N GLU A 5 -17.66 10.96 30.21
CA GLU A 5 -17.74 12.38 29.82
C GLU A 5 -17.18 12.59 28.41
N ILE A 6 -16.04 11.96 28.09
CA ILE A 6 -15.47 11.98 26.75
C ILE A 6 -16.44 11.41 25.71
N GLN A 7 -17.07 10.27 25.99
CA GLN A 7 -18.07 9.68 25.10
C GLN A 7 -19.24 10.63 24.85
N ASN A 8 -19.74 11.30 25.89
CA ASN A 8 -20.82 12.27 25.77
C ASN A 8 -20.42 13.51 24.95
N LYS A 9 -19.21 14.03 25.15
CA LYS A 9 -18.72 15.23 24.46
C LYS A 9 -18.33 14.97 22.99
N THR A 10 -17.83 13.77 22.68
CA THR A 10 -17.27 13.45 21.35
C THR A 10 -18.21 12.62 20.48
N GLY A 11 -19.21 11.97 21.08
CA GLY A 11 -20.06 10.97 20.43
C GLY A 11 -19.33 9.65 20.09
N LEU A 12 -18.08 9.48 20.55
CA LEU A 12 -17.31 8.27 20.30
C LEU A 12 -17.76 7.14 21.22
N THR A 13 -17.71 5.91 20.71
CA THR A 13 -17.92 4.73 21.55
C THR A 13 -16.69 4.48 22.41
N ARG A 14 -16.87 3.78 23.53
CA ARG A 14 -15.78 3.28 24.36
C ARG A 14 -14.69 2.58 23.53
N LYS A 15 -15.07 1.72 22.59
CA LYS A 15 -14.14 0.96 21.75
C LYS A 15 -13.34 1.85 20.80
N ALA A 16 -13.94 2.91 20.27
CA ALA A 16 -13.23 3.86 19.42
C ALA A 16 -12.16 4.62 20.23
N ILE A 17 -12.48 5.04 21.46
CA ILE A 17 -11.52 5.72 22.34
C ILE A 17 -10.36 4.78 22.71
N GLU A 18 -10.66 3.52 23.09
CA GLU A 18 -9.65 2.48 23.36
C GLU A 18 -8.73 2.28 22.14
N TYR A 19 -9.29 2.20 20.93
CA TYR A 19 -8.52 2.07 19.71
C TYR A 19 -7.59 3.27 19.43
N TYR A 20 -8.04 4.51 19.67
CA TYR A 20 -7.19 5.70 19.48
C TYR A 20 -6.10 5.82 20.55
N GLU A 21 -6.34 5.34 21.76
CA GLU A 21 -5.29 5.15 22.79
C GLU A 21 -4.26 4.10 22.33
N GLU A 22 -4.70 2.94 21.83
CA GLU A 22 -3.81 1.89 21.30
C GLU A 22 -2.97 2.38 20.10
N LYS A 23 -3.52 3.28 19.28
CA LYS A 23 -2.81 3.93 18.18
C LYS A 23 -1.89 5.08 18.64
N GLY A 24 -1.90 5.42 19.93
CA GLY A 24 -1.08 6.49 20.49
C GLY A 24 -1.53 7.90 20.07
N LEU A 25 -2.73 8.05 19.50
CA LEU A 25 -3.28 9.35 19.10
C LEU A 25 -3.63 10.22 20.31
N ILE A 26 -3.95 9.57 21.43
CA ILE A 26 -4.16 10.17 22.73
C ILE A 26 -3.44 9.33 23.77
N ASN A 27 -3.05 9.93 24.89
CA ASN A 27 -2.33 9.23 25.95
C ASN A 27 -2.85 9.67 27.33
N PRO A 28 -4.09 9.29 27.70
CA PRO A 28 -4.70 9.69 28.96
C PRO A 28 -3.93 9.10 30.16
N GLN A 29 -3.77 9.90 31.21
CA GLN A 29 -3.09 9.49 32.43
C GLN A 29 -3.85 8.36 33.13
N LYS A 30 -3.13 7.47 33.80
CA LYS A 30 -3.75 6.50 34.73
C LYS A 30 -3.75 7.11 36.12
N THR A 31 -4.91 7.16 36.75
CA THR A 31 -5.02 7.49 38.16
C THR A 31 -4.51 6.33 39.02
N GLU A 32 -4.22 6.60 40.29
CA GLU A 32 -3.77 5.59 41.26
C GLU A 32 -4.74 4.39 41.37
N ASN A 33 -6.03 4.63 41.12
CA ASN A 33 -7.08 3.60 41.14
C ASN A 33 -7.26 2.88 39.79
N GLY A 34 -6.37 3.08 38.83
CA GLY A 34 -6.38 2.41 37.52
C GLY A 34 -7.37 2.98 36.50
N TYR A 35 -8.09 4.05 36.83
CA TYR A 35 -8.99 4.74 35.89
C TYR A 35 -8.21 5.64 34.94
N ARG A 36 -8.81 5.93 33.77
CA ARG A 36 -8.24 6.87 32.80
C ARG A 36 -8.75 8.27 33.07
N ASP A 37 -7.80 9.19 33.18
CA ASP A 37 -8.05 10.61 33.28
C ASP A 37 -7.59 11.31 31.99
N TYR A 38 -8.58 11.73 31.20
CA TYR A 38 -8.38 12.39 29.91
C TYR A 38 -8.22 13.88 30.12
N SER A 39 -7.16 14.45 29.55
CA SER A 39 -6.90 15.89 29.55
C SER A 39 -7.85 16.63 28.58
N GLU A 40 -7.89 17.96 28.69
CA GLU A 40 -8.57 18.79 27.68
C GLU A 40 -7.95 18.62 26.29
N ASN A 41 -6.63 18.44 26.20
CA ASN A 41 -5.96 18.15 24.94
C ASN A 41 -6.43 16.81 24.33
N ASP A 42 -6.59 15.76 25.15
CA ASP A 42 -7.14 14.48 24.67
C ASP A 42 -8.56 14.66 24.13
N LEU A 43 -9.38 15.49 24.79
CA LEU A 43 -10.72 15.81 24.32
C LEU A 43 -10.69 16.56 22.99
N GLU A 44 -9.86 17.60 22.84
CA GLU A 44 -9.71 18.36 21.60
C GLU A 44 -9.31 17.46 20.42
N VAL A 45 -8.31 16.60 20.64
CA VAL A 45 -7.86 15.61 19.64
C VAL A 45 -9.00 14.66 19.29
N LEU A 46 -9.74 14.12 20.27
CA LEU A 46 -10.87 13.22 20.00
C LEU A 46 -12.05 13.90 19.29
N ILE A 47 -12.31 15.19 19.55
CA ILE A 47 -13.30 15.97 18.80
C ILE A 47 -12.86 16.09 17.33
N GLN A 48 -11.59 16.40 17.07
CA GLN A 48 -11.06 16.49 15.71
C GLN A 48 -11.11 15.14 14.99
N ILE A 49 -10.70 14.05 15.65
CA ILE A 49 -10.81 12.70 15.11
C ILE A 49 -12.28 12.37 14.78
N SER A 50 -13.21 12.63 15.70
CA SER A 50 -14.65 12.38 15.49
C SER A 50 -15.19 13.12 14.26
N LEU A 51 -14.84 14.40 14.11
CA LEU A 51 -15.21 15.22 12.95
C LEU A 51 -14.65 14.64 11.64
N LEU A 52 -13.34 14.38 11.57
CA LEU A 52 -12.68 13.91 10.36
C LEU A 52 -13.15 12.51 9.95
N ARG A 53 -13.44 11.63 10.92
CA ARG A 53 -14.02 10.31 10.64
C ARG A 53 -15.41 10.41 10.02
N LYS A 54 -16.25 11.35 10.46
CA LYS A 54 -17.57 11.60 9.85
C LYS A 54 -17.46 12.10 8.40
N LEU A 55 -16.35 12.77 8.05
CA LEU A 55 -16.04 13.19 6.69
C LEU A 55 -15.39 12.09 5.83
N GLY A 56 -15.33 10.86 6.33
CA GLY A 56 -14.75 9.73 5.60
C GLY A 56 -13.23 9.78 5.45
N ILE A 57 -12.54 10.52 6.34
CA ILE A 57 -11.08 10.53 6.40
C ILE A 57 -10.60 9.30 7.18
N SER A 58 -9.60 8.60 6.63
CA SER A 58 -9.05 7.40 7.27
C SER A 58 -8.24 7.75 8.53
N VAL A 59 -8.07 6.79 9.45
CA VAL A 59 -7.27 7.01 10.67
C VAL A 59 -5.83 7.38 10.33
N THR A 60 -5.24 6.74 9.32
CA THR A 60 -3.89 7.04 8.83
C THR A 60 -3.76 8.47 8.28
N GLU A 61 -4.77 8.98 7.59
CA GLU A 61 -4.78 10.38 7.13
C GLU A 61 -4.94 11.36 8.30
N ILE A 62 -5.71 10.97 9.33
CA ILE A 62 -5.84 11.75 10.56
C ILE A 62 -4.52 11.78 11.35
N GLU A 63 -3.81 10.65 11.45
CA GLU A 63 -2.44 10.60 12.01
C GLU A 63 -1.51 11.58 11.30
N GLY A 64 -1.56 11.60 9.96
CA GLY A 64 -0.83 12.57 9.13
C GLY A 64 -1.18 14.01 9.46
N TYR A 65 -2.47 14.33 9.63
CA TYR A 65 -2.95 15.64 10.04
C TYR A 65 -2.48 16.06 11.43
N LEU A 66 -2.57 15.17 12.40
CA LEU A 66 -2.13 15.44 13.77
C LEU A 66 -0.61 15.68 13.83
N THR A 67 0.16 15.07 12.92
CA THR A 67 1.63 15.19 12.87
C THR A 67 2.11 16.40 12.06
N THR A 68 1.50 16.65 10.90
CA THR A 68 2.00 17.63 9.89
C THR A 68 1.09 18.85 9.71
N GLY A 69 -0.07 18.85 10.38
CA GLY A 69 -1.03 19.93 10.34
C GLY A 69 -1.89 19.94 9.06
N ILE A 70 -2.54 21.09 8.83
CA ILE A 70 -3.58 21.31 7.82
C ILE A 70 -3.14 21.04 6.37
N SER A 71 -1.84 21.12 6.09
CA SER A 71 -1.26 20.87 4.76
C SER A 71 -1.53 19.45 4.27
N SER A 72 -1.53 18.46 5.18
CA SER A 72 -1.91 17.07 4.85
C SER A 72 -3.38 16.91 4.53
N LEU A 73 -4.29 17.63 5.21
CA LEU A 73 -5.71 17.60 4.85
C LEU A 73 -5.95 18.27 3.50
N SER A 74 -5.18 19.29 3.16
CA SER A 74 -5.24 19.92 1.83
C SER A 74 -4.81 18.95 0.72
N SER A 75 -3.81 18.09 0.97
CA SER A 75 -3.42 17.07 -0.01
C SER A 75 -4.44 15.95 -0.12
N VAL A 76 -5.06 15.54 1.00
CA VAL A 76 -6.20 14.59 1.01
C VAL A 76 -7.38 15.15 0.21
N LEU A 77 -7.74 16.41 0.43
CA LEU A 77 -8.84 17.07 -0.29
C LEU A 77 -8.56 17.14 -1.79
N ARG A 78 -7.35 17.57 -2.21
CA ARG A 78 -6.96 17.57 -3.62
C ARG A 78 -7.06 16.19 -4.27
N ARG A 79 -6.60 15.15 -3.58
CA ARG A 79 -6.69 13.76 -4.06
C ARG A 79 -8.14 13.30 -4.22
N LYS A 80 -9.03 13.59 -3.25
CA LYS A 80 -10.46 13.30 -3.38
C LYS A 80 -11.11 14.06 -4.53
N GLN A 81 -10.76 15.34 -4.71
CA GLN A 81 -11.29 16.15 -5.82
C GLN A 81 -10.86 15.59 -7.18
N HIS A 82 -9.59 15.18 -7.32
CA HIS A 82 -9.10 14.55 -8.54
C HIS A 82 -9.79 13.20 -8.82
N GLN A 83 -9.99 12.37 -7.79
CA GLN A 83 -10.77 11.13 -7.94
C GLN A 83 -12.19 11.39 -8.45
N LEU A 84 -12.88 12.41 -7.93
CA LEU A 84 -14.21 12.77 -8.41
C LEU A 84 -14.21 13.26 -9.87
N ASP A 85 -13.19 14.02 -10.27
CA ASP A 85 -13.03 14.49 -11.66
C ASP A 85 -12.82 13.31 -12.63
N VAL A 86 -11.96 12.37 -12.26
CA VAL A 86 -11.72 11.14 -13.04
C VAL A 86 -12.99 10.29 -13.13
N GLU A 87 -13.73 10.11 -12.03
CA GLU A 87 -14.97 9.34 -12.04
C GLU A 87 -16.08 10.03 -12.85
N GLU A 88 -16.16 11.36 -12.84
CA GLU A 88 -17.09 12.10 -13.69
C GLU A 88 -16.74 11.91 -15.18
N LYS A 89 -15.45 12.00 -15.56
CA LYS A 89 -14.99 11.69 -16.92
C LYS A 89 -15.34 10.25 -17.32
N ARG A 90 -15.13 9.27 -16.44
CA ARG A 90 -15.49 7.86 -16.69
C ARG A 90 -17.00 7.69 -16.89
N LYS A 91 -17.82 8.35 -16.07
CA LYS A 91 -19.27 8.39 -16.23
C LYS A 91 -19.67 9.00 -17.57
N GLU A 92 -19.09 10.13 -17.97
CA GLU A 92 -19.36 10.76 -19.28
C GLU A 92 -19.06 9.79 -20.44
N VAL A 93 -17.93 9.08 -20.38
CA VAL A 93 -17.59 8.06 -21.39
C VAL A 93 -18.60 6.91 -21.38
N LEU A 94 -19.01 6.44 -20.20
CA LEU A 94 -20.04 5.40 -20.09
C LEU A 94 -21.38 5.86 -20.69
N GLU A 95 -21.75 7.13 -20.53
CA GLU A 95 -22.93 7.69 -21.18
C GLU A 95 -22.82 7.68 -22.72
N LEU A 96 -21.64 7.95 -23.28
CA LEU A 96 -21.39 7.84 -24.73
C LEU A 96 -21.56 6.39 -25.20
N VAL A 97 -21.05 5.42 -24.43
CA VAL A 97 -21.24 3.99 -24.71
C VAL A 97 -22.73 3.61 -24.71
N VAL A 98 -23.48 4.06 -23.70
CA VAL A 98 -24.93 3.79 -23.61
C VAL A 98 -25.71 4.42 -24.76
N LYS A 99 -25.28 5.60 -25.25
CA LYS A 99 -25.89 6.28 -26.41
C LYS A 99 -25.53 5.64 -27.75
N GLY A 100 -24.60 4.68 -27.78
CA GLY A 100 -24.15 4.04 -29.03
C GLY A 100 -23.30 4.97 -29.90
N GLU A 101 -22.54 5.87 -29.29
CA GLU A 101 -21.62 6.79 -29.98
C GLU A 101 -20.46 6.04 -30.65
N ASN A 102 -19.76 6.72 -31.56
CA ASN A 102 -18.68 6.13 -32.34
C ASN A 102 -17.49 5.67 -31.45
N GLN A 103 -16.94 4.49 -31.75
CA GLN A 103 -15.81 3.89 -31.05
C GLN A 103 -14.53 4.75 -31.04
N GLU A 104 -14.25 5.49 -32.11
CA GLU A 104 -13.09 6.41 -32.19
C GLU A 104 -13.20 7.52 -31.15
N LEU A 105 -14.37 8.13 -31.00
CA LEU A 105 -14.63 9.15 -29.99
C LEU A 105 -14.51 8.58 -28.58
N ILE A 106 -15.10 7.41 -28.34
CA ILE A 106 -15.00 6.71 -27.05
C ILE A 106 -13.53 6.44 -26.70
N ASN A 107 -12.76 5.92 -27.66
CA ASN A 107 -11.34 5.62 -27.47
C ASN A 107 -10.50 6.88 -27.25
N GLU A 108 -10.80 7.99 -27.93
CA GLU A 108 -10.13 9.28 -27.69
C GLU A 108 -10.36 9.77 -26.26
N LYS A 109 -11.61 9.71 -25.78
CA LYS A 109 -11.94 10.10 -24.39
C LYS A 109 -11.30 9.20 -23.35
N ILE A 110 -11.26 7.89 -23.61
CA ILE A 110 -10.56 6.93 -22.75
C ILE A 110 -9.07 7.27 -22.65
N LYS A 111 -8.40 7.58 -23.76
CA LYS A 111 -6.97 7.95 -23.75
C LYS A 111 -6.66 9.16 -22.86
N LEU A 112 -7.57 10.14 -22.80
CA LEU A 112 -7.41 11.29 -21.91
C LEU A 112 -7.48 10.89 -20.43
N ILE A 113 -8.37 9.96 -20.09
CA ILE A 113 -8.47 9.40 -18.73
C ILE A 113 -7.22 8.58 -18.39
N GLU A 114 -6.77 7.73 -19.33
CA GLU A 114 -5.58 6.89 -19.16
C GLU A 114 -4.29 7.71 -19.00
N ALA A 115 -4.23 8.92 -19.57
CA ALA A 115 -3.09 9.82 -19.41
C ALA A 115 -2.98 10.41 -17.99
N GLU A 116 -4.07 10.43 -17.22
CA GLU A 116 -4.11 10.88 -15.82
C GLU A 116 -3.99 9.70 -14.83
N GLU A 117 -4.14 8.47 -15.33
CA GLU A 117 -4.07 7.23 -14.54
C GLU A 117 -2.65 6.97 -14.03
N SER A 118 -2.52 6.54 -12.78
CA SER A 118 -1.21 6.14 -12.24
C SER A 118 -0.70 4.87 -12.92
N ILE A 119 0.63 4.69 -12.96
CA ILE A 119 1.24 3.48 -13.50
C ILE A 119 0.67 2.21 -12.83
N TYR A 120 0.42 2.27 -11.51
CA TYR A 120 -0.16 1.14 -10.75
C TYR A 120 -1.57 0.77 -11.23
N GLU A 121 -2.44 1.76 -11.41
CA GLU A 121 -3.81 1.55 -11.88
C GLU A 121 -3.82 1.00 -13.31
N ARG A 122 -2.97 1.55 -14.19
CA ARG A 122 -2.81 1.08 -15.57
C ARG A 122 -2.36 -0.39 -15.61
N LEU A 123 -1.36 -0.77 -14.80
CA LEU A 123 -0.91 -2.16 -14.69
C LEU A 123 -1.99 -3.09 -14.12
N GLY A 124 -2.72 -2.66 -13.09
CA GLY A 124 -3.81 -3.44 -12.49
C GLY A 124 -4.96 -3.71 -13.47
N ARG A 125 -5.22 -2.79 -14.39
CA ARG A 125 -6.19 -2.96 -15.48
C ARG A 125 -5.68 -3.90 -16.58
N LEU A 126 -4.41 -3.80 -16.96
CA LEU A 126 -3.80 -4.65 -17.99
C LEU A 126 -3.63 -6.10 -17.53
N PHE A 127 -3.32 -6.32 -16.25
CA PHE A 127 -3.13 -7.65 -15.67
C PHE A 127 -4.03 -7.85 -14.45
N PRO A 128 -5.33 -8.09 -14.63
CA PRO A 128 -6.27 -8.29 -13.53
C PRO A 128 -6.06 -9.64 -12.82
N GLY A 129 -6.70 -9.80 -11.66
CA GLY A 129 -6.70 -11.04 -10.89
C GLY A 129 -5.46 -11.26 -10.02
N TYR A 130 -5.28 -12.49 -9.56
CA TYR A 130 -4.23 -12.84 -8.59
C TYR A 130 -2.82 -12.57 -9.11
N PHE A 131 -2.58 -12.70 -10.42
CA PHE A 131 -1.26 -12.51 -11.02
C PHE A 131 -0.76 -11.08 -10.87
N GLY A 132 -1.55 -10.09 -11.30
CA GLY A 132 -1.21 -8.67 -11.13
C GLY A 132 -1.15 -8.26 -9.65
N GLN A 133 -2.05 -8.79 -8.82
CA GLN A 133 -2.03 -8.54 -7.37
C GLN A 133 -0.71 -9.00 -6.73
N MET A 134 -0.23 -10.19 -7.08
CA MET A 134 1.04 -10.72 -6.57
C MET A 134 2.25 -9.92 -7.03
N LEU A 135 2.28 -9.51 -8.30
CA LEU A 135 3.42 -8.82 -8.88
C LEU A 135 3.49 -7.35 -8.44
N PHE A 136 2.36 -6.63 -8.43
CA PHE A 136 2.38 -5.18 -8.33
C PHE A 136 2.23 -4.64 -6.92
N ALA A 137 1.69 -5.42 -5.97
CA ALA A 137 1.46 -4.96 -4.61
C ALA A 137 2.74 -4.38 -3.94
N ALA A 138 3.89 -5.01 -4.19
CA ALA A 138 5.18 -4.55 -3.67
C ALA A 138 5.66 -3.23 -4.31
N TYR A 139 5.18 -2.91 -5.52
CA TYR A 139 5.55 -1.70 -6.25
C TYR A 139 4.56 -0.54 -6.05
N GLN A 140 3.39 -0.79 -5.47
CA GLN A 140 2.34 0.23 -5.25
C GLN A 140 2.86 1.59 -4.73
N PRO A 141 3.79 1.68 -3.76
CA PRO A 141 4.28 2.97 -3.25
C PRO A 141 5.00 3.82 -4.31
N PHE A 142 5.57 3.16 -5.31
CA PHE A 142 6.47 3.76 -6.29
C PHE A 142 5.79 4.02 -7.64
N LEU A 143 4.57 3.51 -7.84
CA LEU A 143 3.85 3.55 -9.12
C LEU A 143 2.60 4.44 -9.05
N ASN A 144 2.57 5.43 -8.15
CA ASN A 144 1.42 6.32 -7.93
C ASN A 144 1.39 7.55 -8.86
N GLU A 145 2.43 7.76 -9.66
CA GLU A 145 2.51 8.86 -10.63
C GLU A 145 2.02 8.38 -12.00
N PRO A 146 1.43 9.27 -12.83
CA PRO A 146 1.14 8.97 -14.23
C PRO A 146 2.42 8.69 -15.01
N LEU A 147 2.30 7.89 -16.06
CA LEU A 147 3.43 7.54 -16.92
C LEU A 147 3.90 8.76 -17.73
N GLY A 148 5.18 9.10 -17.65
CA GLY A 148 5.79 10.14 -18.45
C GLY A 148 5.98 9.73 -19.92
N LYS A 149 6.06 10.71 -20.83
CA LYS A 149 6.24 10.46 -22.27
C LYS A 149 7.54 9.71 -22.58
N ASP A 150 8.62 10.04 -21.89
CA ASP A 150 9.94 9.42 -22.10
C ASP A 150 10.00 7.99 -21.50
N GLU A 151 9.00 7.61 -20.71
CA GLU A 151 8.92 6.33 -19.99
C GLU A 151 8.08 5.29 -20.75
N GLU A 152 7.36 5.72 -21.78
CA GLU A 152 6.37 4.91 -22.50
C GLU A 152 6.98 3.68 -23.17
N GLU A 153 8.13 3.84 -23.85
CA GLU A 153 8.83 2.70 -24.49
C GLU A 153 9.24 1.62 -23.46
N ALA A 154 9.71 2.03 -22.28
CA ALA A 154 10.12 1.09 -21.24
C ALA A 154 8.92 0.39 -20.61
N PHE A 155 7.81 1.12 -20.42
CA PHE A 155 6.55 0.58 -19.93
C PHE A 155 5.95 -0.44 -20.92
N GLU A 156 5.90 -0.11 -22.21
CA GLU A 156 5.41 -1.03 -23.25
C GLU A 156 6.23 -2.31 -23.31
N LYS A 157 7.57 -2.23 -23.24
CA LYS A 157 8.43 -3.42 -23.16
C LYS A 157 8.18 -4.26 -21.92
N TYR A 158 7.82 -3.62 -20.80
CA TYR A 158 7.49 -4.34 -19.57
C TYR A 158 6.16 -5.06 -19.68
N VAL A 159 5.14 -4.40 -20.26
CA VAL A 159 3.84 -5.02 -20.54
C VAL A 159 4.01 -6.20 -21.51
N ASP A 160 4.73 -6.01 -22.61
CA ASP A 160 5.02 -7.08 -23.58
C ASP A 160 5.76 -8.26 -22.94
N TYR A 161 6.78 -7.98 -22.12
CA TYR A 161 7.46 -9.03 -21.35
C TYR A 161 6.49 -9.82 -20.46
N LEU A 162 5.60 -9.14 -19.73
CA LEU A 162 4.64 -9.80 -18.84
C LEU A 162 3.57 -10.60 -19.61
N ASP A 163 3.09 -10.09 -20.74
CA ASP A 163 2.07 -10.73 -21.58
C ASP A 163 2.60 -12.03 -22.23
N ASN A 164 3.91 -12.08 -22.51
CA ASN A 164 4.58 -13.26 -23.05
C ASN A 164 5.06 -14.25 -21.97
N LEU A 165 4.77 -14.02 -20.68
CA LEU A 165 5.11 -14.98 -19.65
C LEU A 165 4.25 -16.24 -19.74
N PRO A 166 4.81 -17.42 -19.44
CA PRO A 166 3.99 -18.62 -19.28
C PRO A 166 3.03 -18.46 -18.10
N LEU A 167 1.92 -19.21 -18.12
CA LEU A 167 0.98 -19.20 -17.01
C LEU A 167 1.63 -19.78 -15.74
N LEU A 168 1.56 -19.02 -14.64
CA LEU A 168 1.97 -19.50 -13.32
C LEU A 168 1.03 -20.62 -12.86
N GLN A 169 1.57 -21.83 -12.74
CA GLN A 169 0.79 -23.03 -12.42
C GLN A 169 0.46 -23.10 -10.92
N LEU A 170 -0.72 -22.59 -10.56
CA LEU A 170 -1.28 -22.65 -9.21
C LEU A 170 -2.49 -23.57 -9.15
N SER A 171 -2.60 -24.37 -8.09
CA SER A 171 -3.83 -25.13 -7.80
C SER A 171 -4.97 -24.20 -7.40
N GLU A 172 -6.21 -24.70 -7.46
CA GLU A 172 -7.39 -23.95 -7.02
C GLU A 172 -7.28 -23.49 -5.55
N ASP A 173 -6.76 -24.36 -4.67
CA ASP A 173 -6.49 -24.02 -3.27
C ASP A 173 -5.47 -22.88 -3.13
N GLU A 174 -4.42 -22.86 -3.96
CA GLU A 174 -3.41 -21.81 -3.93
C GLU A 174 -3.97 -20.47 -4.45
N GLN A 175 -4.77 -20.50 -5.52
CA GLN A 175 -5.46 -19.33 -6.07
C GLN A 175 -6.43 -18.73 -5.04
N ASN A 176 -7.31 -19.56 -4.47
CA ASN A 176 -8.26 -19.16 -3.43
C ASN A 176 -7.55 -18.61 -2.18
N TYR A 177 -6.41 -19.19 -1.80
CA TYR A 177 -5.60 -18.69 -0.71
C TYR A 177 -5.06 -17.29 -1.00
N ILE A 178 -4.55 -17.04 -2.21
CA ILE A 178 -4.08 -15.71 -2.62
C ILE A 178 -5.23 -14.71 -2.63
N GLU A 179 -6.38 -15.05 -3.21
CA GLU A 179 -7.55 -14.17 -3.24
C GLU A 179 -8.09 -13.84 -1.85
N LYS A 180 -8.10 -14.83 -0.95
CA LYS A 180 -8.48 -14.60 0.46
C LYS A 180 -7.49 -13.68 1.18
N ILE A 181 -6.20 -13.84 0.91
CA ILE A 181 -5.18 -12.96 1.48
C ILE A 181 -5.29 -11.56 0.87
N SER A 182 -5.35 -11.42 -0.44
CA SER A 182 -5.40 -10.13 -1.09
C SER A 182 -6.67 -9.35 -0.74
N SER A 183 -7.81 -10.04 -0.56
CA SER A 183 -9.06 -9.42 -0.09
C SER A 183 -9.04 -9.02 1.39
N THR A 184 -8.22 -9.66 2.22
CA THR A 184 -8.04 -9.29 3.63
C THR A 184 -6.93 -8.27 3.85
N PHE A 185 -6.00 -8.13 2.90
CA PHE A 185 -5.03 -7.05 2.86
C PHE A 185 -5.72 -5.75 2.44
N ASP A 186 -6.23 -5.01 3.42
CA ASP A 186 -6.69 -3.66 3.14
C ASP A 186 -5.53 -2.77 2.64
N MET A 187 -5.86 -1.75 1.85
CA MET A 187 -4.87 -0.79 1.33
C MET A 187 -4.08 -0.10 2.45
N GLN A 188 -4.57 -0.11 3.69
CA GLN A 188 -3.87 0.46 4.85
C GLN A 188 -2.71 -0.45 5.29
N THR A 189 -2.93 -1.75 5.36
CA THR A 189 -1.92 -2.77 5.68
C THR A 189 -0.84 -2.79 4.62
N LEU A 190 -1.22 -2.75 3.34
CA LEU A 190 -0.25 -2.66 2.25
C LEU A 190 0.61 -1.39 2.34
N LYS A 191 -0.02 -0.22 2.59
CA LYS A 191 0.70 1.04 2.82
C LYS A 191 1.64 0.99 4.01
N LYS A 192 1.22 0.37 5.12
CA LYS A 192 2.04 0.21 6.33
C LYS A 192 3.25 -0.67 6.04
N VAL A 193 3.04 -1.87 5.49
CA VAL A 193 4.12 -2.81 5.13
C VAL A 193 5.14 -2.13 4.23
N ASN A 194 4.66 -1.40 3.23
CA ASN A 194 5.51 -0.68 2.31
C ASN A 194 6.29 0.47 2.97
N LYS A 195 5.65 1.25 3.86
CA LYS A 195 6.32 2.30 4.63
C LYS A 195 7.42 1.73 5.53
N ASP A 196 7.12 0.65 6.25
CA ASP A 196 8.09 -0.02 7.13
C ASP A 196 9.29 -0.55 6.31
N LYS A 197 9.05 -1.06 5.10
CA LYS A 197 10.08 -1.48 4.15
C LYS A 197 11.01 -0.34 3.75
N ILE A 198 10.44 0.82 3.41
CA ILE A 198 11.21 2.01 3.03
C ILE A 198 12.04 2.50 4.23
N ASN A 199 11.43 2.59 5.41
CA ASN A 199 12.11 3.01 6.64
C ASN A 199 13.31 2.10 6.99
N ALA A 200 13.16 0.79 6.81
CA ALA A 200 14.23 -0.18 7.07
C ALA A 200 15.48 0.07 6.21
N ILE A 201 15.27 0.48 4.96
CA ILE A 201 16.36 0.75 4.01
C ILE A 201 17.02 2.12 4.27
N GLU A 202 16.28 3.09 4.82
CA GLU A 202 16.84 4.40 5.14
C GLU A 202 17.78 4.39 6.34
N ASN A 203 17.60 3.46 7.29
CA ASN A 203 18.49 3.30 8.43
C ASN A 203 18.68 1.84 8.85
N VAL A 204 19.43 1.11 8.02
CA VAL A 204 19.63 -0.35 8.13
C VAL A 204 20.21 -0.75 9.48
N GLU A 205 21.29 -0.11 9.92
CA GLU A 205 21.99 -0.48 11.17
C GLU A 205 21.08 -0.31 12.38
N LYS A 206 20.37 0.83 12.45
CA LYS A 206 19.41 1.08 13.52
C LYS A 206 18.26 0.07 13.45
N TRP A 207 17.69 -0.15 12.27
CA TRP A 207 16.57 -1.05 12.09
C TRP A 207 16.92 -2.49 12.47
N LEU A 208 18.09 -3.00 12.05
CA LEU A 208 18.57 -4.33 12.44
C LEU A 208 18.70 -4.45 13.96
N LYS A 209 19.30 -3.45 14.62
CA LYS A 209 19.45 -3.44 16.07
C LYS A 209 18.12 -3.40 16.81
N GLU A 210 17.17 -2.60 16.34
CA GLU A 210 15.84 -2.46 16.96
C GLU A 210 14.95 -3.69 16.73
N ASN A 211 15.22 -4.47 15.68
CA ASN A 211 14.39 -5.61 15.27
C ASN A 211 15.09 -6.97 15.42
N ASP A 212 16.27 -7.05 16.05
CA ASP A 212 17.09 -8.26 16.17
C ASP A 212 16.32 -9.50 16.67
N ASN A 213 15.56 -9.35 17.76
CA ASN A 213 14.72 -10.41 18.31
C ASN A 213 13.59 -10.82 17.34
N ALA A 214 12.94 -9.84 16.69
CA ALA A 214 11.88 -10.11 15.73
C ALA A 214 12.41 -10.83 14.48
N ILE A 215 13.60 -10.47 14.01
CA ILE A 215 14.29 -11.15 12.90
C ILE A 215 14.58 -12.60 13.29
N SER A 216 15.14 -12.82 14.48
CA SER A 216 15.46 -14.17 14.97
C SER A 216 14.21 -15.06 15.05
N GLN A 217 13.12 -14.55 15.65
CA GLN A 217 11.84 -15.28 15.71
C GLN A 217 11.25 -15.56 14.33
N TYR A 218 11.40 -14.62 13.40
CA TYR A 218 10.93 -14.80 12.03
C TYR A 218 11.76 -15.85 11.27
N GLU A 219 13.07 -15.89 11.49
CA GLU A 219 13.96 -16.92 10.93
C GLU A 219 13.63 -18.30 11.51
N GLU A 220 13.41 -18.42 12.81
CA GLU A 220 12.93 -19.65 13.45
C GLU A 220 11.59 -20.11 12.87
N TYR A 221 10.62 -19.21 12.75
CA TYR A 221 9.33 -19.50 12.13
C TYR A 221 9.49 -19.98 10.68
N LYS A 222 10.33 -19.30 9.89
CA LYS A 222 10.60 -19.72 8.51
C LYS A 222 11.29 -21.07 8.41
N ASN A 223 12.03 -21.49 9.43
CA ASN A 223 12.67 -22.81 9.48
C ASN A 223 11.77 -23.89 10.12
N SER A 224 10.60 -23.53 10.65
CA SER A 224 9.66 -24.47 11.28
C SER A 224 9.00 -25.39 10.26
N GLU A 225 8.65 -26.60 10.70
CA GLU A 225 7.85 -27.55 9.89
C GLU A 225 6.49 -26.97 9.50
N GLU A 226 5.89 -26.15 10.37
CA GLU A 226 4.61 -25.48 10.10
C GLU A 226 4.71 -24.60 8.85
N TYR A 227 5.71 -23.73 8.79
CA TYR A 227 5.90 -22.86 7.63
C TYR A 227 6.34 -23.64 6.40
N GLN A 228 7.27 -24.58 6.53
CA GLN A 228 7.79 -25.36 5.41
C GLN A 228 6.69 -26.19 4.70
N ASN A 229 5.68 -26.63 5.44
CA ASN A 229 4.54 -27.37 4.90
C ASN A 229 3.34 -26.49 4.51
N SER A 230 3.42 -25.17 4.74
CA SER A 230 2.32 -24.23 4.49
C SER A 230 2.04 -23.99 3.00
N LEU A 231 0.80 -23.61 2.67
CA LEU A 231 0.44 -23.15 1.32
C LEU A 231 1.23 -21.90 0.93
N MET A 232 1.51 -21.00 1.87
CA MET A 232 2.30 -19.79 1.63
C MET A 232 3.70 -20.13 1.12
N LYS A 233 4.38 -21.09 1.74
CA LYS A 233 5.71 -21.53 1.31
C LYS A 233 5.67 -22.15 -0.09
N LYS A 234 4.68 -23.00 -0.39
CA LYS A 234 4.50 -23.59 -1.74
C LYS A 234 4.29 -22.52 -2.81
N ILE A 235 3.42 -21.53 -2.54
CA ILE A 235 3.17 -20.40 -3.45
C ILE A 235 4.43 -19.56 -3.64
N GLN A 236 5.13 -19.25 -2.54
CA GLN A 236 6.35 -18.46 -2.59
C GLN A 236 7.44 -19.15 -3.44
N ASP A 237 7.64 -20.46 -3.28
CA ASP A 237 8.64 -21.21 -4.04
C ASP A 237 8.30 -21.29 -5.52
N LYS A 238 7.03 -21.54 -5.85
CA LYS A 238 6.54 -21.50 -7.24
C LYS A 238 6.78 -20.13 -7.87
N LEU A 239 6.41 -19.05 -7.16
CA LEU A 239 6.62 -17.69 -7.65
C LEU A 239 8.11 -17.37 -7.82
N GLN A 240 8.95 -17.75 -6.87
CA GLN A 240 10.38 -17.47 -6.93
C GLN A 240 11.05 -18.21 -8.09
N ASN A 241 10.72 -19.50 -8.29
CA ASN A 241 11.23 -20.27 -9.41
C ASN A 241 10.73 -19.70 -10.73
N PHE A 242 9.42 -19.40 -10.82
CA PHE A 242 8.84 -18.75 -11.99
C PHE A 242 9.54 -17.43 -12.35
N MET A 243 9.81 -16.57 -11.38
CA MET A 243 10.55 -15.32 -11.62
C MET A 243 11.96 -15.56 -12.15
N LYS A 244 12.69 -16.54 -11.59
CA LYS A 244 14.04 -16.89 -12.01
C LYS A 244 14.06 -17.49 -13.42
N ASP A 245 13.21 -18.49 -13.66
CA ASP A 245 13.14 -19.23 -14.92
C ASP A 245 12.78 -18.31 -16.10
N ASN A 246 12.02 -17.25 -15.82
CA ASN A 246 11.60 -16.27 -16.81
C ASN A 246 12.45 -14.98 -16.81
N LYS A 247 13.59 -14.95 -16.12
CA LYS A 247 14.54 -13.81 -16.11
C LYS A 247 13.93 -12.48 -15.64
N TYR A 248 13.03 -12.56 -14.67
CA TYR A 248 12.31 -11.40 -14.14
C TYR A 248 13.25 -10.34 -13.57
N TYR A 249 14.30 -10.75 -12.86
CA TYR A 249 15.24 -9.81 -12.23
C TYR A 249 16.14 -9.11 -13.25
N GLU A 250 16.41 -9.75 -14.39
CA GLU A 250 17.27 -9.26 -15.47
C GLU A 250 16.50 -8.40 -16.48
N ILE A 251 15.19 -8.62 -16.64
CA ILE A 251 14.37 -7.94 -17.64
C ILE A 251 13.39 -6.97 -16.98
N ALA A 252 12.51 -7.46 -16.12
CA ALA A 252 11.44 -6.66 -15.54
C ALA A 252 11.97 -5.57 -14.61
N ILE A 253 12.88 -5.89 -13.68
CA ILE A 253 13.40 -4.90 -12.72
C ILE A 253 14.07 -3.70 -13.41
N PRO A 254 14.97 -3.87 -14.40
CA PRO A 254 15.53 -2.74 -15.14
C PRO A 254 14.48 -1.90 -15.88
N LEU A 255 13.40 -2.50 -16.38
CA LEU A 255 12.32 -1.76 -17.04
C LEU A 255 11.52 -0.93 -16.02
N ILE A 256 11.14 -1.51 -14.87
CA ILE A 256 10.43 -0.78 -13.81
C ILE A 256 11.24 0.42 -13.35
N ARG A 257 12.56 0.28 -13.20
CA ARG A 257 13.46 1.38 -12.84
C ARG A 257 13.53 2.49 -13.90
N LYS A 258 13.25 2.19 -15.17
CA LYS A 258 13.23 3.19 -16.24
C LYS A 258 11.94 4.00 -16.25
N PHE A 259 10.79 3.37 -16.00
CA PHE A 259 9.49 4.06 -16.02
C PHE A 259 8.99 4.51 -14.64
N SER A 260 9.73 4.21 -13.56
CA SER A 260 9.42 4.71 -12.21
C SER A 260 10.68 5.21 -11.52
N LYS A 261 10.84 6.53 -11.52
CA LYS A 261 11.94 7.21 -10.80
C LYS A 261 11.91 6.91 -9.30
N SER A 262 10.73 6.94 -8.69
CA SER A 262 10.54 6.62 -7.28
C SER A 262 11.04 5.20 -6.94
N TYR A 263 10.78 4.23 -7.83
CA TYR A 263 11.29 2.88 -7.66
C TYR A 263 12.79 2.78 -7.88
N ASP A 264 13.36 3.48 -8.87
CA ASP A 264 14.81 3.48 -9.11
C ASP A 264 15.59 4.07 -7.93
N ASP A 265 15.11 5.17 -7.35
CA ASP A 265 15.71 5.78 -6.16
C ASP A 265 15.64 4.83 -4.96
N TYR A 266 14.51 4.15 -4.76
CA TYR A 266 14.37 3.10 -3.75
C TYR A 266 15.33 1.93 -4.00
N TYR A 267 15.42 1.44 -5.23
CA TYR A 267 16.22 0.28 -5.60
C TYR A 267 17.72 0.52 -5.41
N LYS A 268 18.21 1.73 -5.73
CA LYS A 268 19.59 2.14 -5.44
C LYS A 268 19.90 2.07 -3.94
N LYS A 269 19.00 2.59 -3.09
CA LYS A 269 19.15 2.50 -1.62
C LYS A 269 19.10 1.04 -1.15
N LEU A 270 18.23 0.21 -1.74
CA LEU A 270 18.10 -1.20 -1.40
C LEU A 270 19.40 -1.97 -1.64
N ILE A 271 20.12 -1.70 -2.75
CA ILE A 271 21.42 -2.34 -3.02
C ILE A 271 22.43 -2.00 -1.92
N VAL A 272 22.58 -0.71 -1.59
CA VAL A 272 23.49 -0.27 -0.52
C VAL A 272 23.11 -0.89 0.82
N ALA A 273 21.81 -0.99 1.12
CA ALA A 273 21.32 -1.63 2.32
C ALA A 273 21.64 -3.13 2.37
N ASN A 274 21.52 -3.82 1.23
CA ASN A 274 21.85 -5.23 1.11
C ASN A 274 23.34 -5.49 1.33
N ASP A 275 24.22 -4.67 0.76
CA ASP A 275 25.67 -4.80 0.93
C ASP A 275 26.05 -4.66 2.41
N LYS A 276 25.51 -3.65 3.10
CA LYS A 276 25.69 -3.48 4.56
C LYS A 276 25.17 -4.67 5.37
N TYR A 277 24.01 -5.21 5.01
CA TYR A 277 23.44 -6.37 5.69
C TYR A 277 24.35 -7.61 5.54
N LEU A 278 24.93 -7.82 4.36
CA LEU A 278 25.89 -8.90 4.13
C LEU A 278 27.18 -8.69 4.93
N GLU A 279 27.70 -7.47 5.02
CA GLU A 279 28.87 -7.14 5.87
C GLU A 279 28.62 -7.42 7.37
N ILE A 280 27.39 -7.28 7.85
CA ILE A 280 27.03 -7.52 9.25
C ILE A 280 26.84 -9.02 9.55
N LYS A 281 26.40 -9.81 8.56
CA LYS A 281 26.13 -11.25 8.71
C LYS A 281 27.31 -12.17 8.37
N CYS A 282 28.31 -11.68 7.63
CA CYS A 282 29.56 -12.39 7.33
C CYS A 282 30.61 -12.17 8.42
#